data_AF-A0A832HXJ0-F1
#
_entry.id   AF-A0A832HXJ0-F1
#
_cell.length_a   1.000
_cell.length_b   1.000
_cell.length_c   1.000
_cell.angle_alpha   90.00
_cell.angle_beta   90.00
_cell.angle_gamma   90.00
#
_symmetry.space_group_name_H-M   'P 1'
#
loop_
_entity.id
_entity.type
_entity.pdbx_description
1 polymer ?
#
loop_
_entity_poly.entity_id
_entity_poly.type
_entity_poly.pdbx_seq_one_letter_code
_entity_poly.pdbx_strand_id
1 'polypeptide(L)'
;MARSYARARQTSYDRTILVHVKPTTYRRKGKTVKRKGHTYRRKDLGKPGKGPRLIVIKEKGALTKHGYSVKKSEAARHRALASAIREFGALDVYRKLNAQYVFRKNYDPGNAARFKADAEWVKDNFKVDGFAS
;
A
#
# COMPACT_ATOMS: atom_id res chain seq x y z
N MET A 1 -23.10 -37.27 6.22
CA MET A 1 -23.56 -36.57 5.00
C MET A 1 -22.56 -35.49 4.64
N ALA A 2 -21.68 -35.74 3.67
CA ALA A 2 -20.69 -34.76 3.22
C ALA A 2 -21.40 -33.69 2.36
N ARG A 3 -21.33 -32.42 2.77
CA ARG A 3 -21.80 -31.31 1.94
C ARG A 3 -20.79 -31.10 0.80
N SER A 4 -21.10 -31.67 -0.36
CA SER A 4 -20.38 -31.42 -1.60
C SER A 4 -20.61 -29.97 -2.03
N TYR A 5 -19.68 -29.09 -1.72
CA TYR A 5 -19.65 -27.77 -2.36
C TYR A 5 -19.05 -27.95 -3.75
N ALA A 6 -19.91 -28.19 -4.74
CA ALA A 6 -19.55 -28.01 -6.15
C ALA A 6 -19.08 -26.57 -6.33
N ARG A 7 -17.77 -26.37 -6.53
CA ARG A 7 -17.24 -25.08 -6.96
C ARG A 7 -17.77 -24.84 -8.38
N ALA A 8 -18.79 -24.00 -8.50
CA ALA A 8 -19.22 -23.46 -9.78
C ALA A 8 -17.97 -22.94 -10.50
N ARG A 9 -17.74 -23.42 -11.73
CA ARG A 9 -16.57 -23.11 -12.55
C ARG A 9 -16.42 -21.59 -12.64
N GLN A 10 -15.42 -21.02 -11.96
CA GLN A 10 -15.05 -19.62 -12.11
C GLN A 10 -14.49 -19.43 -13.52
N THR A 11 -15.28 -18.86 -14.42
CA THR A 11 -14.79 -18.42 -15.72
C THR A 11 -13.73 -17.34 -15.53
N SER A 12 -12.65 -17.48 -16.30
CA SER A 12 -11.33 -16.85 -16.11
C SER A 12 -11.28 -15.30 -16.10
N TYR A 13 -12.38 -14.60 -16.39
CA TYR A 13 -12.31 -13.20 -16.86
C TYR A 13 -12.69 -12.09 -15.87
N ASP A 14 -13.27 -12.39 -14.71
CA ASP A 14 -13.45 -11.37 -13.66
C ASP A 14 -13.43 -12.03 -12.27
N ARG A 15 -12.24 -12.12 -11.67
CA ARG A 15 -12.06 -12.67 -10.32
C ARG A 15 -12.69 -11.70 -9.33
N THR A 16 -14.00 -11.78 -9.11
CA THR A 16 -14.69 -11.00 -8.08
C THR A 16 -14.82 -11.85 -6.81
N ILE A 17 -14.48 -11.25 -5.67
CA ILE A 17 -14.71 -11.83 -4.33
C ILE A 17 -15.98 -11.24 -3.73
N LEU A 18 -16.74 -12.09 -3.04
CA LEU A 18 -17.92 -11.69 -2.28
C LEU A 18 -17.47 -11.33 -0.86
N VAL A 19 -17.58 -10.06 -0.50
CA VAL A 19 -17.13 -9.52 0.80
C VAL A 19 -18.35 -9.28 1.68
N HIS A 20 -18.41 -9.99 2.81
CA HIS A 20 -19.43 -9.77 3.82
C HIS A 20 -18.97 -8.74 4.86
N VAL A 21 -19.74 -7.67 5.01
CA VAL A 21 -19.49 -6.61 6.00
C VAL A 21 -20.44 -6.78 7.17
N LYS A 22 -19.88 -7.03 8.36
CA LYS A 22 -20.65 -7.14 9.60
C LYS A 22 -21.37 -5.82 9.93
N PRO A 23 -22.57 -5.87 10.53
CA PRO A 23 -23.22 -4.69 11.08
C PRO A 23 -22.32 -4.05 12.15
N THR A 24 -22.31 -2.72 12.25
CA THR A 24 -21.49 -2.00 13.23
C THR A 24 -22.20 -0.76 13.73
N THR A 25 -21.95 -0.39 14.97
CA THR A 25 -22.43 0.84 15.59
C THR A 25 -21.23 1.70 15.94
N TYR A 26 -21.25 2.99 15.58
CA TYR A 26 -20.17 3.93 15.89
C TYR A 26 -20.71 5.34 16.13
N ARG A 27 -19.96 6.16 16.86
CA ARG A 27 -20.30 7.58 17.07
C ARG A 27 -19.66 8.43 15.98
N ARG A 28 -20.45 9.32 15.36
CA ARG A 28 -19.98 10.27 14.35
C ARG A 28 -20.66 11.62 14.59
N LYS A 29 -19.87 12.68 14.79
CA LYS A 29 -20.36 14.05 15.05
C LYS A 29 -21.41 14.08 16.18
N GLY A 30 -21.12 13.46 17.32
CA GLY A 30 -22.02 13.40 18.48
C GLY A 30 -23.23 12.46 18.36
N LYS A 31 -23.51 11.89 17.18
CA LYS A 31 -24.64 10.98 16.96
C LYS A 31 -24.19 9.51 16.93
N THR A 32 -25.00 8.62 17.49
CA THR A 32 -24.81 7.16 17.37
C THR A 32 -25.38 6.69 16.05
N VAL A 33 -24.52 6.19 15.16
CA VAL A 33 -24.89 5.66 13.84
C VAL A 33 -24.86 4.14 13.88
N LYS A 34 -25.99 3.49 13.57
CA LYS A 34 -26.10 2.04 13.40
C LYS A 34 -26.08 1.71 11.91
N ARG A 35 -25.03 1.03 11.43
CA ARG A 35 -24.90 0.61 10.05
C ARG A 35 -25.28 -0.87 9.92
N LYS A 36 -26.28 -1.17 9.09
CA LYS A 36 -26.66 -2.55 8.74
C LYS A 36 -25.50 -3.27 8.03
N GLY A 37 -25.40 -4.58 8.25
CA GLY A 37 -24.49 -5.43 7.50
C GLY A 37 -24.95 -5.54 6.05
N HIS A 38 -24.01 -5.70 5.14
CA HIS A 38 -24.29 -5.88 3.72
C HIS A 38 -23.18 -6.69 3.06
N THR A 39 -23.48 -7.17 1.87
CA THR A 39 -22.54 -7.97 1.08
C THR A 39 -22.36 -7.29 -0.27
N TYR A 40 -21.12 -7.15 -0.71
CA TYR A 40 -20.81 -6.57 -2.02
C TYR A 40 -19.74 -7.38 -2.74
N ARG A 41 -19.76 -7.29 -4.07
CA ARG A 41 -18.71 -7.88 -4.93
C ARG A 41 -17.60 -6.87 -5.12
N ARG A 42 -16.35 -7.32 -4.96
CA ARG A 42 -15.15 -6.52 -5.22
C ARG A 42 -14.23 -7.30 -6.15
N LYS A 43 -13.57 -6.63 -7.09
CA LYS A 43 -12.46 -7.23 -7.85
C LYS A 43 -11.39 -7.75 -6.88
N ASP A 44 -10.96 -8.99 -7.09
CA ASP A 44 -9.86 -9.61 -6.35
C ASP A 44 -8.56 -9.01 -6.85
N LEU A 45 -7.99 -8.10 -6.04
CA LEU A 45 -6.77 -7.38 -6.37
C LEU A 45 -5.50 -8.17 -5.99
N GLY A 46 -5.64 -9.43 -5.58
CA GLY A 46 -4.53 -10.21 -5.05
C GLY A 46 -4.54 -11.67 -5.48
N LYS A 47 -3.47 -12.37 -5.09
CA LYS A 47 -3.45 -13.83 -5.13
C LYS A 47 -4.35 -14.35 -4.00
N PRO A 48 -5.13 -15.43 -4.23
CA PRO A 48 -5.90 -16.06 -3.18
C PRO A 48 -5.00 -16.40 -1.98
N GLY A 49 -5.50 -16.15 -0.77
CA GLY A 49 -4.84 -16.54 0.47
C GLY A 49 -3.95 -15.51 1.16
N LYS A 50 -3.79 -14.27 0.63
CA LYS A 50 -3.07 -13.13 1.25
C LYS A 50 -1.98 -13.62 2.23
N GLY A 51 -0.89 -14.16 1.69
CA GLY A 51 0.18 -14.80 2.47
C GLY A 51 0.72 -13.92 3.61
N PRO A 52 1.61 -14.47 4.46
CA PRO A 52 2.08 -13.79 5.65
C PRO A 52 2.58 -12.38 5.35
N ARG A 53 2.35 -11.45 6.28
CA ARG A 53 2.70 -10.03 6.11
C ARG A 53 4.21 -9.85 6.24
N LEU A 54 4.94 -10.05 5.15
CA LEU A 54 6.41 -10.01 5.12
C LEU A 54 6.99 -8.60 5.33
N ILE A 55 6.31 -7.56 4.85
CA ILE A 55 6.76 -6.18 4.95
C ILE A 55 5.96 -5.46 6.03
N VAL A 56 6.62 -5.15 7.14
CA VAL A 56 6.05 -4.37 8.24
C VAL A 56 6.55 -2.93 8.16
N ILE A 57 5.62 -2.00 7.94
CA ILE A 57 5.92 -0.55 8.00
C ILE A 57 5.95 -0.17 9.48
N LYS A 58 7.15 0.05 10.03
CA LYS A 58 7.37 0.39 11.44
C LYS A 58 6.77 1.76 11.79
N GLU A 59 7.03 2.76 10.95
CA GLU A 59 6.64 4.15 11.20
C GLU A 59 5.62 4.64 10.17
N LYS A 60 4.41 4.95 10.64
CA LYS A 60 3.37 5.53 9.80
C LYS A 60 3.66 7.01 9.60
N GLY A 61 3.66 7.46 8.35
CA GLY A 61 3.79 8.89 8.02
C GLY A 61 5.23 9.41 8.01
N ALA A 62 6.26 8.56 8.13
CA ALA A 62 7.67 8.99 8.13
C ALA A 62 8.02 9.89 6.94
N LEU A 63 7.71 9.48 5.71
CA LEU A 63 7.96 10.32 4.53
C LEU A 63 7.02 11.54 4.47
N THR A 64 5.77 11.39 4.91
CA THR A 64 4.78 12.47 4.90
C THR A 64 5.14 13.61 5.86
N LYS A 65 5.82 13.31 6.98
CA LYS A 65 6.38 14.30 7.91
C LYS A 65 7.27 15.32 7.19
N HIS A 66 8.05 14.87 6.19
CA HIS A 66 8.90 15.73 5.36
C HIS A 66 8.18 16.34 4.15
N GLY A 67 6.86 16.18 4.07
CA GLY A 67 6.05 16.73 2.98
C GLY A 67 6.01 15.86 1.73
N TYR A 68 6.48 14.62 1.77
CA TYR A 68 6.40 13.71 0.62
C TYR A 68 4.95 13.33 0.32
N SER A 69 4.57 13.42 -0.96
CA SER A 69 3.27 12.96 -1.46
C SER A 69 3.35 12.64 -2.94
N VAL A 70 2.81 11.49 -3.35
CA VAL A 70 2.78 11.01 -4.75
C VAL A 70 1.95 11.92 -5.67
N LYS A 71 1.09 12.76 -5.08
CA LYS A 71 0.28 13.74 -5.81
C LYS A 71 1.06 15.01 -6.18
N LYS A 72 2.22 15.24 -5.57
CA LYS A 72 3.05 16.42 -5.84
C LYS A 72 3.89 16.22 -7.11
N SER A 73 4.33 17.32 -7.70
CA SER A 73 5.30 17.32 -8.79
C SER A 73 6.61 16.65 -8.38
N GLU A 74 7.35 16.14 -9.35
CA GLU A 74 8.60 15.42 -9.12
C GLU A 74 9.62 16.23 -8.32
N ALA A 75 9.85 17.49 -8.71
CA ALA A 75 10.73 18.39 -7.98
C ALA A 75 10.32 18.55 -6.50
N ALA A 76 9.02 18.66 -6.23
CA ALA A 76 8.52 18.77 -4.86
C ALA A 76 8.67 17.46 -4.07
N ARG A 77 8.55 16.30 -4.73
CA ARG A 77 8.82 15.00 -4.10
C ARG A 77 10.29 14.86 -3.76
N HIS A 78 11.20 15.16 -4.70
CA HIS A 78 12.65 15.08 -4.50
C HIS A 78 13.13 16.02 -3.37
N ARG A 79 12.59 17.24 -3.28
CA ARG A 79 12.88 18.16 -2.16
C ARG A 79 12.45 17.58 -0.80
N ALA A 80 11.25 16.98 -0.75
CA ALA A 80 10.77 16.31 0.47
C ALA A 80 11.64 15.09 0.83
N LEU A 81 12.07 14.31 -0.17
CA LEU A 81 12.96 13.18 0.03
C LEU A 81 14.35 13.61 0.51
N ALA A 82 14.92 14.68 -0.04
CA ALA A 82 16.17 15.23 0.45
C ALA A 82 16.08 15.65 1.93
N SER A 83 14.95 16.21 2.36
CA SER A 83 14.68 16.48 3.79
C SER A 83 14.61 15.19 4.62
N ALA A 84 13.91 14.17 4.13
CA ALA A 84 13.82 12.87 4.82
C ALA A 84 15.16 12.15 4.92
N ILE A 85 16.02 12.27 3.89
CA ILE A 85 17.35 11.64 3.85
C ILE A 85 18.26 12.22 4.93
N ARG A 86 18.13 13.51 5.26
CA ARG A 86 18.90 14.13 6.34
C ARG A 86 18.53 13.58 7.73
N GLU A 87 17.28 13.14 7.91
CA GLU A 87 16.82 12.57 9.19
C GLU A 87 17.07 11.05 9.28
N PHE A 88 16.74 10.30 8.23
CA PHE A 88 16.73 8.83 8.27
C PHE A 88 17.90 8.15 7.54
N GLY A 89 18.63 8.89 6.70
CA GLY A 89 19.62 8.33 5.79
C GLY A 89 19.03 7.79 4.48
N ALA A 90 19.87 7.72 3.44
CA ALA A 90 19.45 7.38 2.08
C ALA A 90 18.90 5.95 1.95
N LEU A 91 19.55 4.97 2.59
CA LEU A 91 19.16 3.56 2.53
C LEU A 91 17.78 3.33 3.14
N ASP A 92 17.48 3.98 4.27
CA ASP A 92 16.22 3.80 4.96
C ASP A 92 15.06 4.46 4.18
N VAL A 93 15.29 5.66 3.63
CA VAL A 93 14.34 6.30 2.70
C VAL A 93 14.09 5.43 1.46
N TYR A 94 15.13 4.86 0.87
CA TYR A 94 15.03 3.92 -0.25
C TYR A 94 14.15 2.71 0.11
N ARG A 95 14.41 2.06 1.26
CA ARG A 95 13.63 0.90 1.73
C ARG A 95 12.17 1.27 1.98
N LYS A 96 11.90 2.45 2.55
CA LYS A 96 10.55 2.99 2.75
C LYS A 96 9.80 3.18 1.43
N LEU A 97 10.45 3.75 0.40
CA LEU A 97 9.85 3.91 -0.93
C LEU A 97 9.62 2.57 -1.64
N ASN A 98 10.61 1.66 -1.58
CA ASN A 98 10.49 0.34 -2.18
C ASN A 98 9.38 -0.50 -1.52
N ALA A 99 9.20 -0.39 -0.20
CA ALA A 99 8.09 -1.01 0.51
C ALA A 99 6.72 -0.54 -0.04
N GLN A 100 6.57 0.75 -0.35
CA GLN A 100 5.35 1.29 -0.95
C GLN A 100 5.14 0.80 -2.39
N TYR A 101 6.22 0.70 -3.17
CA TYR A 101 6.19 0.09 -4.49
C TYR A 101 5.69 -1.37 -4.42
N VAL A 102 6.31 -2.22 -3.59
CA VAL A 102 5.94 -3.64 -3.48
C VAL A 102 4.50 -3.81 -3.01
N PHE A 103 4.04 -2.95 -2.11
CA PHE A 103 2.66 -2.98 -1.64
C PHE A 103 1.67 -2.68 -2.78
N ARG A 104 2.00 -1.73 -3.66
CA ARG A 104 1.08 -1.19 -4.67
C ARG A 104 1.17 -1.82 -6.05
N LYS A 105 2.28 -2.50 -6.38
CA LYS A 105 2.58 -2.98 -7.74
C LYS A 105 1.47 -3.80 -8.39
N ASN A 106 0.63 -4.48 -7.59
CA ASN A 106 -0.45 -5.33 -8.10
C ASN A 106 -1.81 -4.63 -8.23
N TYR A 107 -2.08 -3.60 -7.43
CA TYR A 107 -3.42 -2.99 -7.33
C TYR A 107 -3.48 -1.51 -7.73
N ASP A 108 -2.33 -0.84 -7.79
CA ASP A 108 -2.21 0.59 -8.08
C ASP A 108 -0.88 0.84 -8.82
N PRO A 109 -0.75 0.33 -10.07
CA PRO A 109 0.52 0.35 -10.80
C PRO A 109 1.00 1.77 -11.12
N GLY A 110 0.09 2.72 -11.32
CA GLY A 110 0.44 4.11 -11.61
C GLY A 110 1.19 4.77 -10.45
N ASN A 111 0.69 4.65 -9.22
CA ASN A 111 1.42 5.16 -8.06
C ASN A 111 2.65 4.30 -7.75
N ALA A 112 2.59 2.98 -7.96
CA ALA A 112 3.74 2.09 -7.77
C ALA A 112 4.94 2.52 -8.63
N ALA A 113 4.71 2.86 -9.90
CA ALA A 113 5.76 3.37 -10.79
C ALA A 113 6.42 4.65 -10.25
N ARG A 114 5.64 5.58 -9.69
CA ARG A 114 6.17 6.81 -9.08
C ARG A 114 7.02 6.53 -7.84
N PHE A 115 6.58 5.63 -6.95
CA PHE A 115 7.37 5.22 -5.80
C PHE A 115 8.69 4.55 -6.22
N LYS A 116 8.66 3.76 -7.30
CA LYS A 116 9.85 3.11 -7.85
C LYS A 116 10.82 4.14 -8.43
N ALA A 117 10.33 5.06 -9.26
CA ALA A 117 11.14 6.13 -9.85
C ALA A 117 11.78 7.01 -8.76
N ASP A 118 11.01 7.40 -7.74
CA ASP A 118 11.54 8.17 -6.62
C ASP A 118 12.61 7.36 -5.83
N ALA A 119 12.45 6.03 -5.69
CA ALA A 119 13.44 5.17 -5.03
C ALA A 119 14.74 5.05 -5.86
N GLU A 120 14.62 4.90 -7.17
CA GLU A 120 15.76 4.88 -8.10
C GLU A 120 16.49 6.22 -8.06
N TRP A 121 15.77 7.34 -8.05
CA TRP A 121 16.36 8.66 -7.86
C TRP A 121 17.17 8.76 -6.56
N VAL A 122 16.64 8.25 -5.43
CA VAL A 122 17.40 8.22 -4.16
C VAL A 122 18.67 7.37 -4.29
N LYS A 123 18.60 6.20 -4.92
CA LYS A 123 19.74 5.31 -5.13
C LYS A 123 20.83 5.98 -5.99
N ASP A 124 20.44 6.68 -7.04
CA ASP A 124 21.36 7.24 -8.02
C ASP A 124 22.02 8.54 -7.53
N ASN A 125 21.30 9.34 -6.74
CA ASN A 125 21.76 10.66 -6.29
C ASN A 125 22.45 10.63 -4.92
N PHE A 126 22.20 9.60 -4.10
CA PHE A 126 22.75 9.50 -2.75
C PHE A 126 23.58 8.22 -2.60
N LYS A 127 24.86 8.30 -2.98
CA LYS A 127 25.85 7.24 -2.75
C LYS A 127 26.65 7.52 -1.47
N VAL A 128 26.13 7.14 -0.30
CA VAL A 128 26.94 7.06 0.95
C VAL A 128 26.42 5.93 1.88
N ASP A 129 27.35 5.10 2.36
CA ASP A 129 27.42 4.15 3.49
C ASP A 129 26.23 3.22 3.82
N GLY A 130 25.48 2.76 2.82
CA GLY A 130 24.47 1.72 3.05
C GLY A 130 24.10 0.84 1.85
N PHE A 131 24.65 1.13 0.67
CA PHE A 131 24.49 0.27 -0.53
C PHE A 131 25.64 -0.73 -0.70
N ALA A 132 26.68 -0.61 0.13
CA ALA A 132 27.64 -1.65 0.46
C ALA A 132 27.85 -1.59 1.98
N SER A 133 27.83 -2.77 2.61
CA SER A 133 28.53 -3.04 3.87
C SER A 133 29.46 -4.20 3.54
#